data_AF-A0A4Y2U6N6-F1
#
_entry.id   AF-A0A4Y2U6N6-F1
#
_cell.length_a   1.000
_cell.length_b   1.000
_cell.length_c   1.000
_cell.angle_alpha   90.00
_cell.angle_beta   90.00
_cell.angle_gamma   90.00
#
_symmetry.space_group_name_H-M   'P 1'
#
loop_
_entity.id
_entity.type
_entity.pdbx_description
1 polymer ?
#
loop_
_entity_poly.entity_id
_entity_poly.type
_entity_poly.pdbx_seq_one_letter_code
_entity_poly.pdbx_strand_id
1 'polypeptide(L)'
;MRGRKEGTSHWVLEAPCEAFFNLSRLRKIPINWTMHQMKEFLHIKRCSTCQAYGRTANSKERKFTTPFCGCCGVRHNSRNCRNDKLYCINCAESNRNRGTNNKIRHRAIDSHCPCYNKEVTAYKQNKGLLLVWIIVVLKALNFPKTLLQSLQMSP
;
A
#
# COMPACT_ATOMS: atom_id res chain seq x y z
N MET A 1 10.49 0.70 0.56
CA MET A 1 10.18 -0.26 1.64
C MET A 1 11.50 -0.78 2.18
N ARG A 2 11.81 -0.49 3.45
CA ARG A 2 12.92 -1.18 4.14
C ARG A 2 12.56 -2.67 4.18
N GLY A 3 13.55 -3.54 3.96
CA GLY A 3 13.33 -4.99 3.97
C GLY A 3 12.75 -5.47 5.30
N ARG A 4 12.12 -6.65 5.28
CA ARG A 4 11.64 -7.35 6.48
C ARG A 4 12.82 -7.51 7.45
N LYS A 5 12.67 -7.06 8.71
CA LYS A 5 13.64 -7.40 9.75
C LYS A 5 13.49 -8.89 10.07
N GLU A 6 14.59 -9.62 10.13
CA GLU A 6 14.59 -11.02 10.57
C GLU A 6 13.86 -11.16 11.92
N GLY A 7 13.07 -12.23 12.05
CA GLY A 7 12.26 -12.50 13.25
C GLY A 7 10.98 -11.65 13.40
N THR A 8 10.63 -10.81 12.42
CA THR A 8 9.36 -10.06 12.43
C THR A 8 8.34 -10.62 11.45
N SER A 9 7.07 -10.66 11.85
CA SER A 9 5.94 -11.07 11.00
C SER A 9 4.90 -9.95 10.95
N HIS A 10 4.38 -9.71 9.75
CA HIS A 10 3.24 -8.81 9.52
C HIS A 10 1.98 -9.68 9.43
N TRP A 11 1.08 -9.49 10.37
CA TRP A 11 -0.24 -10.12 10.33
C TRP A 11 -1.20 -9.20 9.66
N VAL A 12 -2.14 -9.73 8.89
CA VAL A 12 -3.14 -8.92 8.21
C VAL A 12 -4.50 -9.49 8.55
N LEU A 13 -5.28 -8.75 9.32
CA LEU A 13 -6.57 -9.19 9.87
C LEU A 13 -7.72 -8.48 9.17
N GLU A 14 -8.78 -9.21 8.89
CA GLU A 14 -10.04 -8.68 8.38
C GLU A 14 -10.97 -8.37 9.55
N ALA A 15 -11.74 -7.29 9.49
CA ALA A 15 -12.67 -6.90 10.54
C ALA A 15 -13.93 -6.26 9.94
N PRO A 16 -15.10 -6.44 10.58
CA PRO A 16 -16.30 -5.66 10.27
C PRO A 16 -16.04 -4.15 10.41
N CYS A 17 -16.83 -3.35 9.69
CA CYS A 17 -16.71 -1.90 9.64
C CYS A 17 -16.61 -1.24 11.03
N GLU A 18 -17.53 -1.58 11.94
CA GLU A 18 -17.61 -0.98 13.26
C GLU A 18 -16.37 -1.33 14.12
N ALA A 19 -15.96 -2.60 14.10
CA ALA A 19 -14.75 -3.05 14.75
C ALA A 19 -13.51 -2.34 14.20
N PHE A 20 -13.45 -2.12 12.89
CA PHE A 20 -12.35 -1.37 12.28
C PHE A 20 -12.30 0.09 12.75
N PHE A 21 -13.43 0.80 12.81
CA PHE A 21 -13.43 2.18 13.30
C PHE A 21 -12.99 2.27 14.76
N ASN A 22 -13.44 1.35 15.61
CA ASN A 22 -13.00 1.28 17.00
C ASN A 22 -11.51 0.96 17.11
N LEU A 23 -11.01 -0.03 16.37
CA LEU A 23 -9.60 -0.41 16.35
C LEU A 23 -8.72 0.72 15.77
N SER A 24 -9.09 1.34 14.65
CA SER A 24 -8.31 2.40 14.02
C SER A 24 -8.08 3.61 14.93
N ARG A 25 -9.03 3.92 15.83
CA ARG A 25 -8.88 4.96 16.86
C ARG A 25 -7.83 4.63 17.92
N LEU A 26 -7.70 3.36 18.30
CA LEU A 26 -6.74 2.93 19.31
C LEU A 26 -5.28 3.06 18.84
N ARG A 27 -5.03 2.97 17.53
CA ARG A 27 -3.71 2.98 16.85
C ARG A 27 -2.71 1.91 17.29
N LYS A 28 -2.86 1.33 18.48
CA LYS A 28 -2.08 0.22 19.00
C LYS A 28 -2.98 -0.73 19.78
N ILE A 29 -2.65 -2.02 19.75
CA ILE A 29 -3.29 -3.06 20.58
C ILE A 29 -2.26 -3.78 21.44
N PRO A 30 -2.56 -4.04 22.72
CA PRO A 30 -1.75 -4.94 23.54
C PRO A 30 -2.00 -6.39 23.14
N ILE A 31 -0.95 -7.12 22.74
CA ILE A 31 -0.96 -8.58 22.58
C ILE A 31 0.21 -9.13 23.38
N ASN A 32 -0.03 -10.08 24.28
CA ASN A 32 1.00 -10.67 25.15
C ASN A 32 1.90 -9.59 25.80
N TRP A 33 1.27 -8.58 26.42
CA TRP A 33 1.95 -7.46 27.10
C TRP A 33 2.81 -6.56 26.19
N THR A 34 2.71 -6.73 24.87
CA THR A 34 3.45 -5.92 23.89
C THR A 34 2.48 -5.05 23.10
N MET A 35 2.79 -3.75 22.97
CA MET A 35 1.97 -2.82 22.19
C MET A 35 2.32 -2.92 20.70
N HIS A 36 1.35 -3.28 19.87
CA HIS A 36 1.53 -3.41 18.43
C HIS A 36 0.82 -2.29 17.68
N GLN A 37 1.53 -1.66 16.74
CA GLN A 37 0.92 -0.65 15.88
C GLN A 37 -0.12 -1.29 14.97
N MET A 38 -1.27 -0.64 14.85
CA MET A 38 -2.29 -0.94 13.86
C MET A 38 -2.25 0.10 12.77
N LYS A 39 -2.30 -0.35 11.52
CA LYS A 39 -2.41 0.51 10.35
C LYS A 39 -3.42 -0.09 9.38
N GLU A 40 -4.23 0.77 8.79
CA GLU A 40 -5.03 0.43 7.62
C GLU A 40 -4.10 -0.06 6.51
N PHE A 41 -4.37 -1.25 5.99
CA PHE A 41 -3.67 -1.79 4.84
C PHE A 41 -4.58 -1.75 3.61
N LEU A 42 -4.10 -1.01 2.61
CA LEU A 42 -4.75 -0.89 1.31
C LEU A 42 -4.01 -1.79 0.32
N HIS A 43 -4.71 -2.76 -0.26
CA HIS A 43 -4.11 -3.69 -1.22
C HIS A 43 -4.05 -3.09 -2.64
N ILE A 44 -3.53 -1.87 -2.75
CA ILE A 44 -3.36 -1.16 -4.02
C ILE A 44 -2.01 -1.55 -4.61
N LYS A 45 -2.05 -2.43 -5.62
CA LYS A 45 -0.85 -2.90 -6.31
C LYS A 45 -0.38 -1.87 -7.33
N ARG A 46 0.93 -1.66 -7.36
CA ARG A 46 1.62 -0.85 -8.35
C ARG A 46 2.53 -1.75 -9.18
N CYS A 47 2.50 -1.62 -10.49
CA CYS A 47 3.41 -2.34 -11.36
C CYS A 47 4.84 -1.85 -11.16
N SER A 48 5.79 -2.76 -10.92
CA SER A 48 7.21 -2.45 -10.74
C SER A 48 7.87 -1.98 -12.04
N THR A 49 7.32 -2.37 -13.19
CA THR A 49 7.86 -2.02 -14.51
C THR A 49 7.33 -0.68 -15.02
N CYS A 50 6.02 -0.44 -14.99
CA CYS A 50 5.44 0.80 -15.51
C CYS A 50 5.08 1.85 -14.46
N GLN A 51 5.16 1.53 -13.17
CA GLN A 51 4.72 2.39 -12.06
C GLN A 51 3.19 2.68 -11.99
N ALA A 52 2.40 2.22 -12.95
CA ALA A 52 0.95 2.37 -12.93
C ALA A 52 0.27 1.51 -11.85
N TYR A 53 -0.89 1.97 -11.38
CA TYR A 53 -1.75 1.27 -10.43
C TYR A 53 -2.76 0.36 -11.14
N GLY A 54 -3.28 -0.66 -10.45
CA GLY A 54 -4.31 -1.57 -10.96
C GLY A 54 -3.84 -2.57 -12.04
N ARG A 55 -2.65 -2.38 -12.62
CA ARG A 55 -2.02 -3.35 -13.53
C ARG A 55 -1.21 -4.37 -12.72
N THR A 56 -1.64 -5.64 -12.73
CA THR A 56 -0.79 -6.73 -12.22
C THR A 56 0.41 -6.91 -13.14
N ALA A 57 1.56 -7.32 -12.61
CA ALA A 57 2.79 -7.51 -13.38
C ALA A 57 2.60 -8.48 -14.57
N ASN A 58 1.55 -9.30 -14.57
CA ASN A 58 1.25 -10.32 -15.57
C ASN A 58 0.28 -9.85 -16.67
N SER A 59 -0.07 -8.56 -16.75
CA SER A 59 -0.83 -8.05 -17.90
C SER A 59 -0.03 -8.28 -19.19
N LYS A 60 -0.62 -8.96 -20.18
CA LYS A 60 -0.04 -9.30 -21.51
C LYS A 60 0.61 -8.14 -22.29
N GLU A 61 0.47 -6.90 -21.82
CA GLU A 61 1.04 -5.68 -22.42
C GLU A 61 2.46 -5.32 -21.92
N ARG A 62 3.26 -6.28 -21.45
CA ARG A 62 4.63 -6.00 -21.00
C ARG A 62 5.56 -5.78 -22.21
N LYS A 63 5.42 -4.65 -22.89
CA LYS A 63 6.24 -4.27 -24.05
C LYS A 63 7.67 -3.81 -23.70
N PHE A 64 7.99 -3.63 -22.42
CA PHE A 64 9.23 -2.99 -22.01
C PHE A 64 10.07 -3.85 -21.07
N THR A 65 11.29 -4.15 -21.49
CA THR A 65 12.31 -4.86 -20.70
C THR A 65 12.87 -4.00 -19.57
N THR A 66 13.02 -2.69 -19.81
CA THR A 66 13.57 -1.74 -18.81
C THR A 66 12.44 -1.03 -18.06
N PRO A 67 12.42 -1.07 -16.70
CA PRO A 67 11.37 -0.42 -15.92
C PRO A 67 11.50 1.10 -15.92
N PHE A 68 10.38 1.80 -15.74
CA PHE A 68 10.38 3.21 -15.36
C PHE A 68 10.79 3.35 -13.89
N CYS A 69 11.66 4.33 -13.62
CA CYS A 69 12.10 4.69 -12.29
C CYS A 69 10.99 5.41 -11.53
N GLY A 70 10.64 4.92 -10.34
CA GLY A 70 9.65 5.54 -9.46
C GLY A 70 10.13 6.85 -8.82
N CYS A 71 11.39 7.25 -8.99
CA CYS A 71 11.92 8.51 -8.48
C CYS A 71 11.92 9.63 -9.54
N CYS A 72 12.43 9.33 -10.75
CA CYS A 72 12.67 10.33 -11.78
C CYS A 72 11.96 10.05 -13.12
N GLY A 73 11.12 9.01 -13.20
CA GLY A 73 10.33 8.70 -14.40
C GLY A 73 11.10 8.26 -15.65
N VAL A 74 12.42 8.06 -15.56
CA VAL A 74 13.27 7.60 -16.67
C VAL A 74 13.43 6.08 -16.65
N ARG A 75 13.80 5.45 -17.77
CA ARG A 75 14.02 4.00 -17.90
C ARG A 75 15.29 3.53 -17.19
N HIS A 76 15.14 3.03 -15.97
CA HIS A 76 16.16 2.27 -15.23
C HIS A 76 15.55 1.71 -13.92
N ASN A 77 16.26 0.79 -13.27
CA ASN A 77 15.86 0.29 -11.96
C ASN A 77 15.91 1.41 -10.91
N SER A 78 14.81 1.63 -10.19
CA SER A 78 14.70 2.70 -9.18
C SER A 78 15.76 2.62 -8.07
N ARG A 79 16.30 1.43 -7.78
CA ARG A 79 17.39 1.23 -6.81
C ARG A 79 18.70 1.88 -7.24
N ASN A 80 18.90 2.06 -8.54
CA ASN A 80 20.12 2.60 -9.13
C ASN A 80 19.93 4.04 -9.61
N CYS A 81 18.85 4.71 -9.20
CA CYS A 81 18.57 6.08 -9.61
C CYS A 81 19.59 7.05 -9.00
N ARG A 82 20.31 7.78 -9.87
CA ARG A 82 21.25 8.84 -9.49
C ARG A 82 20.73 10.25 -9.81
N ASN A 83 19.50 10.34 -10.32
CA ASN A 83 18.90 11.62 -10.69
C ASN A 83 18.36 12.31 -9.42
N ASP A 84 18.82 13.54 -9.22
CA ASP A 84 18.44 14.48 -8.17
C ASP A 84 17.05 15.08 -8.39
N LYS A 85 16.60 15.16 -9.65
CA LYS A 85 15.28 15.69 -10.01
C LYS A 85 14.20 14.62 -9.88
N LEU A 86 13.23 14.89 -9.01
CA LEU A 86 12.05 14.05 -8.83
C LEU A 86 11.03 14.28 -9.95
N TYR A 87 10.47 13.19 -10.44
CA TYR A 87 9.46 13.22 -11.50
C TYR A 87 8.52 12.01 -11.40
N CYS A 88 7.24 12.31 -11.20
CA CYS A 88 6.18 11.32 -11.09
C CYS A 88 5.58 11.01 -12.47
N ILE A 89 5.93 9.84 -13.01
CA ILE A 89 5.44 9.39 -14.32
C ILE A 89 3.91 9.29 -14.38
N ASN A 90 3.26 8.82 -13.30
CA ASN A 90 1.82 8.66 -13.26
C ASN A 90 1.09 10.02 -13.36
N CYS A 91 1.58 11.04 -12.64
CA CYS A 91 1.00 12.38 -12.70
C CYS A 91 1.26 13.05 -14.04
N ALA A 92 2.46 12.87 -14.61
CA ALA A 92 2.79 13.38 -15.93
C ALA A 92 1.90 12.75 -17.03
N GLU A 93 1.73 11.43 -17.02
CA GLU A 93 0.84 10.73 -17.95
C GLU A 93 -0.62 11.14 -17.76
N SER A 94 -1.07 11.28 -16.51
CA SER A 94 -2.43 11.78 -16.23
C SER A 94 -2.64 13.17 -16.81
N ASN A 95 -1.67 14.08 -16.66
CA ASN A 95 -1.77 15.43 -17.22
C ASN A 95 -1.81 15.39 -18.76
N ARG A 96 -0.95 14.57 -19.38
CA ARG A 96 -0.87 14.44 -20.85
C ARG A 96 -2.13 13.79 -21.44
N ASN A 97 -2.61 12.70 -20.84
CA ASN A 97 -3.64 11.85 -21.44
C ASN A 97 -5.05 12.21 -20.97
N ARG A 98 -5.19 12.84 -19.80
CA ARG A 98 -6.49 13.14 -19.17
C ARG A 98 -6.70 14.63 -18.88
N GLY A 99 -5.77 15.50 -19.30
CA GLY A 99 -5.88 16.96 -19.11
C GLY A 99 -5.86 17.41 -17.64
N THR A 100 -5.36 16.58 -16.71
CA THR A 100 -5.27 16.98 -15.30
C THR A 100 -4.12 17.97 -15.06
N ASN A 101 -4.13 18.66 -13.91
CA ASN A 101 -3.07 19.59 -13.50
C ASN A 101 -2.35 19.15 -12.21
N ASN A 102 -1.92 17.89 -12.14
CA ASN A 102 -1.23 17.37 -10.96
C ASN A 102 0.21 17.87 -10.93
N LYS A 103 0.71 18.27 -9.74
CA LYS A 103 2.13 18.56 -9.53
C LYS A 103 2.96 17.32 -9.84
N ILE A 104 3.97 17.42 -10.70
CA ILE A 104 4.76 16.24 -11.14
C ILE A 104 6.09 16.07 -10.39
N ARG A 105 6.57 17.08 -9.67
CA ARG A 105 7.87 17.07 -8.95
C ARG A 105 7.80 16.33 -7.61
N HIS A 106 7.51 15.04 -7.66
CA HIS A 106 7.50 14.14 -6.51
C HIS A 106 7.77 12.71 -6.98
N ARG A 107 7.98 11.77 -6.05
CA ARG A 107 8.19 10.36 -6.41
C ARG A 107 6.87 9.68 -6.74
N ALA A 108 6.84 8.76 -7.69
CA ALA A 108 5.64 7.96 -7.98
C ALA A 108 5.17 7.11 -6.78
N ILE A 109 6.05 6.90 -5.78
CA ILE A 109 5.76 6.16 -4.54
C ILE A 109 5.30 7.04 -3.38
N ASP A 110 5.19 8.35 -3.57
CA ASP A 110 4.76 9.29 -2.53
C ASP A 110 3.31 8.99 -2.11
N SER A 111 3.06 8.96 -0.81
CA SER A 111 1.72 8.80 -0.26
C SER A 111 0.79 9.98 -0.58
N HIS A 112 1.35 11.14 -0.90
CA HIS A 112 0.59 12.34 -1.30
C HIS A 112 0.43 12.47 -2.82
N CYS A 113 0.87 11.48 -3.60
CA CYS A 113 0.69 11.46 -5.04
C CYS A 113 -0.82 11.51 -5.39
N PRO A 114 -1.28 12.52 -6.17
CA PRO A 114 -2.70 12.62 -6.55
C PRO A 114 -3.21 11.38 -7.29
N CYS A 115 -2.37 10.76 -8.14
CA CYS A 115 -2.74 9.52 -8.81
C CYS A 115 -2.88 8.35 -7.83
N TYR A 116 -2.05 8.28 -6.78
CA TYR A 116 -2.21 7.25 -5.74
C TYR A 116 -3.49 7.47 -4.93
N ASN A 117 -3.74 8.71 -4.51
CA ASN A 117 -4.93 9.04 -3.72
C ASN A 117 -6.23 8.74 -4.48
N LYS A 118 -6.26 8.93 -5.80
CA LYS A 118 -7.40 8.50 -6.63
C LYS A 118 -7.66 7.00 -6.52
N GLU A 119 -6.63 6.17 -6.54
CA GLU A 119 -6.75 4.72 -6.37
C GLU A 119 -7.17 4.35 -4.95
N VAL A 120 -6.71 5.10 -3.94
CA VAL A 120 -7.15 4.94 -2.54
C VAL A 120 -8.64 5.21 -2.42
N THR A 121 -9.13 6.32 -2.98
CA THR A 121 -10.55 6.66 -2.99
C THR A 121 -11.37 5.61 -3.72
N ALA A 122 -10.95 5.19 -4.92
CA ALA A 122 -11.63 4.16 -5.70
C ALA A 122 -11.65 2.80 -4.97
N TYR A 123 -10.55 2.42 -4.33
CA TYR A 123 -10.46 1.19 -3.54
C TYR A 123 -11.46 1.21 -2.37
N LYS A 124 -11.55 2.34 -1.65
CA LYS A 124 -12.49 2.51 -0.53
C LYS A 124 -13.95 2.52 -0.97
N GLN A 125 -14.25 3.07 -2.15
CA GLN A 125 -15.59 3.09 -2.73
C GLN A 125 -16.05 1.71 -3.22
N ASN A 126 -15.19 0.99 -3.96
CA ASN A 126 -15.54 -0.32 -4.55
C ASN A 126 -15.59 -1.46 -3.53
N LYS A 127 -14.78 -1.40 -2.46
CA LYS A 127 -14.80 -2.39 -1.38
C LYS A 127 -15.66 -1.92 -0.20
N GLY A 128 -16.82 -1.31 -0.48
CA GLY A 128 -17.67 -0.63 0.49
C GLY A 128 -17.58 -1.22 1.89
N LEU A 129 -16.92 -0.49 2.81
CA LEU A 129 -16.87 -0.73 4.26
C LEU A 129 -16.55 -2.17 4.78
N LEU A 130 -16.12 -3.07 3.90
CA LEU A 130 -15.79 -4.46 4.19
C LEU A 130 -14.57 -4.71 3.30
N LEU A 131 -13.33 -4.60 3.76
CA LEU A 131 -12.64 -5.59 4.57
C LEU A 131 -11.26 -4.95 4.79
N VAL A 132 -11.01 -4.41 5.99
CA VAL A 132 -9.78 -3.68 6.26
C VAL A 132 -8.80 -4.53 7.03
N TRP A 133 -7.76 -4.84 6.30
CA TRP A 133 -6.52 -5.49 6.68
C TRP A 133 -5.75 -4.66 7.73
N ILE A 134 -5.61 -5.13 8.97
CA ILE A 134 -4.79 -4.48 10.01
C ILE A 134 -3.40 -5.11 10.03
N ILE A 135 -2.34 -4.33 9.79
CA ILE A 135 -0.96 -4.83 10.01
C ILE A 135 -0.60 -4.79 11.49
N VAL A 136 -0.53 -5.95 12.14
CA VAL A 136 0.13 -6.11 13.45
C VAL A 136 1.57 -6.53 13.21
N VAL A 137 2.55 -5.72 13.62
CA VAL A 137 3.97 -6.08 13.57
C VAL A 137 4.31 -6.86 14.83
N LEU A 138 4.38 -8.20 14.73
CA LEU A 138 4.78 -9.08 15.82
C LEU A 138 6.27 -9.47 15.69
N LYS A 139 6.95 -9.60 16.84
CA LYS A 139 8.08 -10.53 16.99
C LYS A 139 7.46 -11.93 17.12
N ALA A 140 8.07 -12.93 16.48
CA ALA A 140 7.56 -14.29 16.37
C ALA A 140 7.06 -14.86 17.71
N LEU A 141 5.74 -14.87 17.91
CA LEU A 141 5.06 -15.65 18.94
C LEU A 141 3.68 -16.05 18.42
N ASN A 142 3.29 -17.29 18.71
CA ASN A 142 2.02 -17.92 18.38
C ASN A 142 0.84 -16.98 18.71
N PHE A 143 0.09 -16.59 17.68
CA PHE A 143 -1.14 -15.81 17.86
C PHE A 143 -2.13 -16.69 18.65
N PRO A 144 -2.55 -16.30 19.87
CA PRO A 144 -3.38 -17.17 20.69
C PRO A 144 -4.76 -17.32 20.03
N LYS A 145 -5.19 -18.56 19.78
CA LYS A 145 -6.50 -18.90 19.19
C LYS A 145 -7.68 -18.27 19.94
N THR A 146 -7.51 -18.00 21.23
CA THR A 146 -8.49 -17.33 22.09
C THR A 146 -8.74 -15.88 21.70
N LEU A 147 -7.77 -15.17 21.11
CA LEU A 147 -7.94 -13.77 20.67
C LEU A 147 -8.77 -13.68 19.37
N LEU A 148 -8.72 -14.72 18.53
CA LEU A 148 -9.57 -14.85 17.34
C LEU A 148 -11.04 -15.05 17.73
N GLN A 149 -11.30 -15.81 18.80
CA GLN A 149 -12.64 -16.02 19.33
C GLN A 149 -13.22 -14.77 20.00
N SER A 150 -12.41 -13.97 20.70
CA SER A 150 -12.87 -12.71 21.32
C SER A 150 -13.18 -11.60 20.32
N LEU A 151 -12.70 -11.70 19.08
CA LEU A 151 -13.01 -10.76 18.00
C LEU A 151 -14.28 -11.12 17.21
N GLN A 152 -15.01 -12.18 17.62
CA GLN A 152 -16.27 -12.66 17.03
C GLN A 152 -16.36 -12.45 15.51
N MET A 153 -15.47 -13.10 14.78
CA MET A 153 -15.66 -13.36 13.36
C MET A 153 -16.40 -14.70 13.24
N SER A 154 -17.73 -14.65 13.15
CA SER A 154 -18.56 -15.79 12.76
C SER A 154 -18.41 -16.07 11.25
N PRO A 155 -18.68 -17.31 10.79
CA PRO A 155 -18.35 -17.78 9.44
C PRO A 155 -18.90 -16.92 8.29
#